data_AF-A0A3C1JWC1-F1
#
_entry.id   AF-A0A3C1JWC1-F1
#
_cell.length_a   1.000
_cell.length_b   1.000
_cell.length_c   1.000
_cell.angle_alpha   90.00
_cell.angle_beta   90.00
_cell.angle_gamma   90.00
#
_symmetry.space_group_name_H-M   'P 1'
#
loop_
_entity.id
_entity.type
_entity.pdbx_description
1 polymer ?
#
loop_
_entity_poly.entity_id
_entity_poly.type
_entity_poly.pdbx_seq_one_letter_code
_entity_poly.pdbx_strand_id
1 'polypeptide(L)'
;MKKTNFLKFALTLVMAFVLTGAFAQLATDNADFVSSATTDYVTINQNLPYFVVPDANLSPLFDAAVSLTANVNTTFAWTYTAPTTGTATETNLNNNYVELSFDEAGTWTIEAEETFNTCAGTAVSLTVEVIDEPTAIIAGSATNVNYSWSGASPYTACLPATTGSETVTITITEDANLPVAYRSYALLINQTVENVLAADLTTPDGAAISDTDWDYTVASKLKTGHALLTANPTHTWTPNDIGTATSTYTIPTPALVVVNDKPTRYTYTISPASDGPVGGIVSGISNKSDYGVAVTGYPFGATTSIAYIVLPAPTTGPIYHISNTWAY
;
A
#
# COMPACT_ATOMS: atom_id res chain seq x y z
N MET A 1 -51.82 28.96 -19.26
CA MET A 1 -50.58 29.14 -20.06
C MET A 1 -50.42 27.95 -21.00
N LYS A 2 -50.14 28.18 -22.29
CA LYS A 2 -50.11 27.13 -23.32
C LYS A 2 -48.92 26.18 -23.09
N LYS A 3 -49.19 24.88 -22.96
CA LYS A 3 -48.23 23.80 -22.61
C LYS A 3 -46.95 23.78 -23.47
N THR A 4 -46.99 24.38 -24.65
CA THR A 4 -45.87 24.49 -25.60
C THR A 4 -44.71 25.37 -25.11
N ASN A 5 -44.97 26.36 -24.24
CA ASN A 5 -43.91 27.24 -23.73
C ASN A 5 -43.12 26.61 -22.56
N PHE A 6 -43.75 25.69 -21.84
CA PHE A 6 -43.11 24.99 -20.72
C PHE A 6 -42.05 23.99 -21.23
N LEU A 7 -42.35 23.30 -22.33
CA LEU A 7 -41.41 22.37 -22.96
C LEU A 7 -40.17 23.08 -23.52
N LYS A 8 -40.33 24.29 -24.07
CA LYS A 8 -39.21 25.12 -24.52
C LYS A 8 -38.32 25.55 -23.36
N PHE A 9 -38.92 25.99 -22.25
CA PHE A 9 -38.15 26.37 -21.05
C PHE A 9 -37.39 25.18 -20.44
N ALA A 10 -38.01 24.00 -20.39
CA ALA A 10 -37.37 22.79 -19.89
C ALA A 10 -36.19 22.35 -20.79
N LEU A 11 -36.35 22.42 -22.11
CA LEU A 11 -35.30 22.02 -23.05
C LEU A 11 -34.10 23.00 -22.99
N THR A 12 -34.35 24.30 -22.89
CA THR A 12 -33.28 25.29 -22.75
C THR A 12 -32.55 25.16 -21.41
N LEU A 13 -33.26 24.81 -20.33
CA LEU A 13 -32.66 24.58 -19.01
C LEU A 13 -31.76 23.34 -19.02
N VAL A 14 -32.22 22.23 -19.62
CA VAL A 14 -31.42 21.00 -19.77
C VAL A 14 -30.19 21.26 -20.65
N MET A 15 -30.35 22.02 -21.74
CA MET A 15 -29.22 22.37 -22.60
C MET A 15 -28.21 23.29 -21.88
N ALA A 16 -28.67 24.20 -21.02
CA ALA A 16 -27.81 25.00 -20.17
C ALA A 16 -27.04 24.12 -19.15
N PHE A 17 -27.68 23.13 -18.54
CA PHE A 17 -27.00 22.18 -17.63
C PHE A 17 -26.00 21.28 -18.35
N VAL A 18 -26.29 20.84 -19.58
CA VAL A 18 -25.36 20.04 -20.41
C VAL A 18 -24.15 20.88 -20.84
N LEU A 19 -24.36 22.14 -21.21
CA LEU A 19 -23.27 23.04 -21.60
C LEU A 19 -22.42 23.43 -20.38
N THR A 20 -23.01 23.76 -19.22
CA THR A 20 -22.23 24.09 -18.01
C THR A 20 -21.51 22.87 -17.44
N GLY A 21 -22.03 21.65 -17.64
CA GLY A 21 -21.35 20.41 -17.27
C GLY A 21 -20.11 20.13 -18.13
N ALA A 22 -20.13 20.47 -19.42
CA ALA A 22 -19.00 20.27 -20.33
C ALA A 22 -17.86 21.30 -20.11
N PHE A 23 -18.16 22.51 -19.64
CA PHE A 23 -17.14 23.53 -19.32
C PHE A 23 -16.55 23.42 -17.90
N ALA A 24 -17.11 22.57 -17.03
CA ALA A 24 -16.58 22.34 -15.68
C ALA A 24 -15.46 21.30 -15.63
N GLN A 25 -15.24 20.54 -16.70
CA GLN A 25 -14.21 19.49 -16.77
C GLN A 25 -12.80 20.01 -17.14
N LEU A 26 -12.68 21.22 -17.69
CA LEU A 26 -11.38 21.75 -18.17
C LEU A 26 -10.42 22.22 -17.07
N ALA A 27 -10.89 22.39 -15.82
CA ALA A 27 -10.12 23.00 -14.74
C ALA A 27 -9.67 22.00 -13.64
N THR A 28 -10.02 20.72 -13.75
CA THR A 28 -9.86 19.77 -12.62
C THR A 28 -8.47 19.17 -12.49
N ASP A 29 -7.72 18.97 -13.59
CA ASP A 29 -6.41 18.30 -13.52
C ASP A 29 -5.29 19.20 -12.99
N ASN A 30 -5.47 20.53 -13.02
CA ASN A 30 -4.38 21.47 -12.72
C ASN A 30 -4.23 21.77 -11.22
N ALA A 31 -5.23 21.44 -10.39
CA ALA A 31 -5.20 21.67 -8.94
C ALA A 31 -4.26 20.71 -8.19
N ASP A 32 -3.85 19.61 -8.82
CA ASP A 32 -3.03 18.56 -8.22
C ASP A 32 -1.51 18.79 -8.42
N PHE A 33 -1.13 19.75 -9.25
CA PHE A 33 0.28 20.08 -9.48
C PHE A 33 0.80 21.10 -8.45
N VAL A 34 2.03 20.86 -7.97
CA VAL A 34 2.67 21.69 -6.95
C VAL A 34 4.03 22.16 -7.44
N SER A 35 4.30 23.47 -7.36
CA SER A 35 5.53 24.11 -7.85
C SER A 35 6.69 24.13 -6.85
N SER A 36 6.56 23.48 -5.68
CA SER A 36 7.42 23.71 -4.51
C SER A 36 8.28 22.52 -4.05
N ALA A 37 8.22 21.37 -4.73
CA ALA A 37 9.04 20.21 -4.36
C ALA A 37 10.40 20.26 -5.06
N THR A 38 11.49 20.12 -4.30
CA THR A 38 12.86 19.98 -4.84
C THR A 38 13.11 18.57 -5.38
N THR A 39 12.38 17.60 -4.84
CA THR A 39 12.46 16.18 -5.20
C THR A 39 11.06 15.62 -5.33
N ASP A 40 10.78 14.97 -6.44
CA ASP A 40 9.57 14.16 -6.62
C ASP A 40 9.85 12.68 -6.34
N TYR A 41 8.83 11.92 -5.94
CA TYR A 41 8.92 10.48 -5.69
C TYR A 41 7.89 9.75 -6.55
N VAL A 42 8.34 8.73 -7.27
CA VAL A 42 7.54 8.01 -8.26
C VAL A 42 7.88 6.53 -8.24
N THR A 43 6.91 5.64 -8.42
CA THR A 43 7.19 4.21 -8.57
C THR A 43 7.66 3.92 -10.00
N ILE A 44 8.66 3.05 -10.13
CA ILE A 44 9.19 2.57 -11.41
C ILE A 44 8.07 2.09 -12.36
N ASN A 45 8.29 2.24 -13.67
CA ASN A 45 7.38 1.84 -14.75
C ASN A 45 5.99 2.50 -14.75
N GLN A 46 5.79 3.54 -13.93
CA GLN A 46 4.57 4.36 -13.97
C GLN A 46 4.76 5.53 -14.92
N ASN A 47 3.67 6.02 -15.50
CA ASN A 47 3.68 7.17 -16.41
C ASN A 47 3.16 8.40 -15.69
N LEU A 48 3.99 9.43 -15.56
CA LEU A 48 3.66 10.63 -14.78
C LEU A 48 3.83 11.92 -15.57
N PRO A 49 2.91 12.88 -15.38
CA PRO A 49 2.95 14.16 -16.06
C PRO A 49 3.90 15.14 -15.36
N TYR A 50 4.65 15.87 -16.16
CA TYR A 50 5.49 16.99 -15.74
C TYR A 50 5.22 18.17 -16.66
N PHE A 51 5.19 19.37 -16.11
CA PHE A 51 5.11 20.58 -16.89
C PHE A 51 5.95 21.70 -16.29
N VAL A 52 6.32 22.64 -17.14
CA VAL A 52 7.04 23.85 -16.75
C VAL A 52 6.19 25.07 -17.08
N VAL A 53 6.19 26.05 -16.17
CA VAL A 53 5.52 27.33 -16.40
C VAL A 53 6.39 28.17 -17.35
N PRO A 54 5.88 28.58 -18.52
CA PRO A 54 6.63 29.43 -19.44
C PRO A 54 6.84 30.85 -18.88
N ASP A 55 7.85 31.55 -19.39
CA ASP A 55 8.11 32.93 -19.01
C ASP A 55 6.87 33.81 -19.26
N ALA A 56 6.41 34.48 -18.22
CA ALA A 56 5.18 35.27 -18.25
C ALA A 56 5.26 36.50 -19.20
N ASN A 57 6.45 37.00 -19.53
CA ASN A 57 6.61 38.08 -20.49
C ASN A 57 6.52 37.58 -21.93
N LEU A 58 6.96 36.35 -22.19
CA LEU A 58 6.95 35.74 -23.52
C LEU A 58 5.61 35.03 -23.80
N SER A 59 5.00 34.46 -22.77
CA SER A 59 3.69 33.79 -22.82
C SER A 59 2.68 34.46 -21.86
N PRO A 60 2.32 35.75 -22.08
CA PRO A 60 1.53 36.54 -21.11
C PRO A 60 0.06 36.12 -20.96
N LEU A 61 -0.44 35.28 -21.88
CA LEU A 61 -1.79 34.72 -21.84
C LEU A 61 -1.78 33.26 -21.34
N PHE A 62 -0.63 32.73 -20.96
CA PHE A 62 -0.55 31.42 -20.32
C PHE A 62 -1.22 31.48 -18.95
N ASP A 63 -2.11 30.52 -18.72
CA ASP A 63 -2.78 30.35 -17.44
C ASP A 63 -2.87 28.86 -17.12
N ALA A 64 -1.98 28.40 -16.23
CA ALA A 64 -1.94 27.05 -15.72
C ALA A 64 -3.19 26.66 -14.92
N ALA A 65 -4.18 27.52 -14.67
CA ALA A 65 -5.48 27.12 -14.13
C ALA A 65 -6.51 26.77 -15.23
N VAL A 66 -6.27 27.23 -16.47
CA VAL A 66 -7.18 27.05 -17.62
C VAL A 66 -6.68 25.97 -18.58
N SER A 67 -5.37 25.91 -18.83
CA SER A 67 -4.75 24.88 -19.66
C SER A 67 -3.25 24.81 -19.41
N LEU A 68 -2.70 23.59 -19.35
CA LEU A 68 -1.26 23.39 -19.16
C LEU A 68 -0.43 23.69 -20.42
N THR A 69 -1.05 23.74 -21.61
CA THR A 69 -0.32 23.85 -22.88
C THR A 69 -0.83 24.99 -23.78
N ALA A 70 -1.96 25.61 -23.48
CA ALA A 70 -2.49 26.70 -24.30
C ALA A 70 -1.72 28.01 -24.06
N ASN A 71 -1.69 28.86 -25.10
CA ASN A 71 -1.10 30.20 -25.06
C ASN A 71 0.41 30.23 -24.71
N VAL A 72 1.12 29.12 -24.94
CA VAL A 72 2.57 29.04 -24.84
C VAL A 72 3.19 29.49 -26.17
N ASN A 73 3.95 30.58 -26.13
CA ASN A 73 4.55 31.20 -27.33
C ASN A 73 6.03 30.83 -27.54
N THR A 74 6.57 30.03 -26.63
CA THR A 74 7.96 29.56 -26.59
C THR A 74 8.02 28.06 -26.88
N THR A 75 9.23 27.52 -27.03
CA THR A 75 9.48 26.08 -27.19
C THR A 75 10.33 25.57 -26.04
N PHE A 76 10.16 24.31 -25.63
CA PHE A 76 10.96 23.70 -24.57
C PHE A 76 11.76 22.51 -25.06
N ALA A 77 13.01 22.44 -24.63
CA ALA A 77 13.82 21.24 -24.71
C ALA A 77 13.82 20.55 -23.34
N TRP A 78 13.42 19.28 -23.32
CA TRP A 78 13.48 18.46 -22.13
C TRP A 78 14.69 17.53 -22.20
N THR A 79 15.40 17.39 -21.08
CA THR A 79 16.49 16.42 -20.95
C THR A 79 16.35 15.65 -19.66
N TYR A 80 16.78 14.38 -19.68
CA TYR A 80 16.66 13.49 -18.55
C TYR A 80 17.98 12.77 -18.34
N THR A 81 18.45 12.77 -17.10
CA THR A 81 19.68 12.05 -16.71
C THR A 81 19.29 10.89 -15.81
N ALA A 82 19.60 9.68 -16.28
CA ALA A 82 19.41 8.44 -15.54
C ALA A 82 20.46 8.29 -14.42
N PRO A 83 20.14 7.52 -13.35
CA PRO A 83 21.12 7.19 -12.32
C PRO A 83 22.26 6.35 -12.89
N THR A 84 21.97 5.42 -13.80
CA THR A 84 22.98 4.65 -14.53
C THR A 84 22.72 4.58 -16.04
N THR A 85 21.99 3.58 -16.52
CA THR A 85 21.78 3.29 -17.95
C THR A 85 20.31 3.25 -18.36
N GLY A 86 19.41 3.51 -17.41
CA GLY A 86 17.97 3.53 -17.61
C GLY A 86 17.55 4.53 -18.67
N THR A 87 16.33 4.35 -19.14
CA THR A 87 15.67 5.22 -20.11
C THR A 87 14.39 5.80 -19.53
N ALA A 88 14.15 7.07 -19.87
CA ALA A 88 12.84 7.70 -19.70
C ALA A 88 12.10 7.59 -21.04
N THR A 89 10.89 7.04 -21.02
CA THR A 89 10.04 6.98 -22.20
C THR A 89 9.09 8.17 -22.21
N GLU A 90 9.11 8.94 -23.29
CA GLU A 90 8.16 10.02 -23.53
C GLU A 90 6.92 9.51 -24.27
N THR A 91 5.74 9.69 -23.70
CA THR A 91 4.47 9.26 -24.34
C THR A 91 3.62 10.43 -24.82
N ASN A 92 3.87 11.65 -24.31
CA ASN A 92 3.07 12.83 -24.62
C ASN A 92 3.90 14.12 -24.52
N LEU A 93 4.79 14.34 -25.49
CA LEU A 93 5.56 15.58 -25.58
C LEU A 93 4.72 16.67 -26.24
N ASN A 94 4.34 17.70 -25.47
CA ASN A 94 3.65 18.88 -25.99
C ASN A 94 4.22 20.16 -25.38
N ASN A 95 5.05 20.85 -26.15
CA ASN A 95 5.64 22.13 -25.81
C ASN A 95 6.23 22.17 -24.38
N ASN A 96 5.52 22.73 -23.41
CA ASN A 96 5.93 22.87 -22.00
C ASN A 96 5.45 21.73 -21.07
N TYR A 97 4.97 20.62 -21.63
CA TYR A 97 4.45 19.45 -20.92
C TYR A 97 5.06 18.16 -21.48
N VAL A 98 5.34 17.21 -20.59
CA VAL A 98 5.79 15.87 -20.95
C VAL A 98 5.26 14.83 -19.96
N GLU A 99 4.90 13.65 -20.46
CA GLU A 99 4.68 12.46 -19.65
C GLU A 99 5.87 11.53 -19.74
N LEU A 100 6.36 11.08 -18.59
CA LEU A 100 7.55 10.24 -18.48
C LEU A 100 7.26 8.96 -17.73
N SER A 101 7.82 7.88 -18.25
CA SER A 101 7.96 6.62 -17.52
C SER A 101 9.43 6.23 -17.39
N PHE A 102 9.83 5.85 -16.18
CA PHE A 102 11.21 5.49 -15.84
C PHE A 102 11.32 3.98 -15.67
N ASP A 103 12.28 3.35 -16.35
CA ASP A 103 12.49 1.90 -16.34
C ASP A 103 13.53 1.42 -15.31
N GLU A 104 14.13 2.35 -14.56
CA GLU A 104 15.18 2.09 -13.57
C GLU A 104 14.90 2.89 -12.29
N ALA A 105 14.99 2.23 -11.14
CA ALA A 105 14.96 2.88 -9.83
C ALA A 105 16.24 3.69 -9.56
N GLY A 106 16.13 4.70 -8.71
CA GLY A 106 17.20 5.60 -8.29
C GLY A 106 16.93 7.07 -8.61
N THR A 107 17.97 7.89 -8.45
CA THR A 107 17.86 9.33 -8.62
C THR A 107 18.00 9.75 -10.08
N TRP A 108 16.93 10.32 -10.62
CA TRP A 108 16.86 10.95 -11.92
C TRP A 108 16.88 12.47 -11.82
N THR A 109 17.33 13.13 -12.87
CA THR A 109 17.17 14.58 -13.04
C THR A 109 16.39 14.85 -14.31
N ILE A 110 15.32 15.64 -14.19
CA ILE A 110 14.59 16.22 -15.31
C ILE A 110 15.01 17.68 -15.45
N GLU A 111 15.37 18.12 -16.65
CA GLU A 111 15.61 19.53 -16.94
C GLU A 111 14.74 19.99 -18.11
N ALA A 112 14.23 21.22 -18.01
CA ALA A 112 13.51 21.89 -19.08
C ALA A 112 14.14 23.25 -19.38
N GLU A 113 14.47 23.50 -20.64
CA GLU A 113 15.01 24.77 -21.12
C GLU A 113 14.03 25.43 -22.09
N GLU A 114 13.56 26.63 -21.73
CA GLU A 114 12.72 27.46 -22.59
C GLU A 114 13.56 28.17 -23.66
N THR A 115 13.07 28.19 -24.90
CA THR A 115 13.66 28.92 -26.01
C THR A 115 12.61 29.77 -26.71
N PHE A 116 12.95 31.03 -26.99
CA PHE A 116 12.15 31.91 -27.84
C PHE A 116 12.98 32.38 -29.03
N ASN A 117 12.60 31.95 -30.23
CA ASN A 117 13.40 32.09 -31.45
C ASN A 117 14.80 31.46 -31.27
N THR A 118 15.85 32.27 -31.16
CA THR A 118 17.24 31.83 -30.97
C THR A 118 17.76 32.12 -29.56
N CYS A 119 16.93 32.69 -28.69
CA CYS A 119 17.31 33.01 -27.32
C CYS A 119 16.94 31.85 -26.41
N ALA A 120 17.93 31.04 -26.05
CA ALA A 120 17.80 30.00 -25.03
C ALA A 120 17.82 30.63 -23.62
N GLY A 121 16.94 30.14 -22.76
CA GLY A 121 16.83 30.53 -21.36
C GLY A 121 17.86 29.84 -20.48
N THR A 122 17.53 29.71 -19.20
CA THR A 122 18.29 28.87 -18.26
C THR A 122 17.45 27.64 -17.93
N ALA A 123 18.04 26.45 -18.01
CA ALA A 123 17.36 25.23 -17.67
C ALA A 123 16.91 25.22 -16.20
N VAL A 124 15.69 24.72 -15.96
CA VAL A 124 15.18 24.45 -14.61
C VAL A 124 15.21 22.94 -14.39
N SER A 125 15.75 22.53 -13.23
CA SER A 125 15.94 21.12 -12.88
C SER A 125 14.98 20.67 -11.77
N LEU A 126 14.45 19.45 -11.90
CA LEU A 126 13.74 18.71 -10.85
C LEU A 126 14.46 17.39 -10.61
N THR A 127 14.73 17.07 -9.34
CA THR A 127 15.17 15.72 -8.97
C THR A 127 13.95 14.82 -8.86
N VAL A 128 14.03 13.62 -9.43
CA VAL A 128 13.00 12.59 -9.30
C VAL A 128 13.63 11.34 -8.72
N GLU A 129 13.14 10.91 -7.57
CA GLU A 129 13.52 9.63 -6.98
C GLU A 129 12.53 8.56 -7.45
N VAL A 130 12.99 7.71 -8.36
CA VAL A 130 12.23 6.57 -8.85
C VAL A 130 12.44 5.43 -7.87
N ILE A 131 11.38 4.99 -7.21
CA ILE A 131 11.42 3.95 -6.20
C ILE A 131 10.95 2.60 -6.75
N ASP A 132 11.48 1.53 -6.18
CA ASP A 132 11.02 0.17 -6.45
C ASP A 132 9.54 -0.07 -6.08
N GLU A 133 8.98 -1.14 -6.63
CA GLU A 133 7.64 -1.62 -6.29
C GLU A 133 7.58 -2.19 -4.86
N PRO A 134 6.53 -1.88 -4.07
CA PRO A 134 6.41 -2.42 -2.73
C PRO A 134 6.06 -3.92 -2.73
N THR A 135 6.63 -4.66 -1.79
CA THR A 135 6.27 -6.05 -1.49
C THR A 135 6.04 -6.21 0.01
N ALA A 136 5.19 -7.14 0.41
CA ALA A 136 4.94 -7.40 1.84
C ALA A 136 4.90 -8.88 2.17
N ILE A 137 5.50 -9.24 3.30
CA ILE A 137 5.50 -10.60 3.85
C ILE A 137 5.06 -10.59 5.31
N ILE A 138 4.45 -11.68 5.76
CA ILE A 138 4.13 -11.91 7.17
C ILE A 138 5.02 -13.01 7.75
N ALA A 139 5.47 -12.82 8.99
CA ALA A 139 6.26 -13.76 9.75
C ALA A 139 5.75 -13.85 11.20
N GLY A 140 5.84 -15.03 11.79
CA GLY A 140 5.50 -15.24 13.20
C GLY A 140 6.74 -15.62 14.02
N SER A 141 6.81 -15.17 15.27
CA SER A 141 7.81 -15.64 16.23
C SER A 141 7.33 -16.90 16.94
N ALA A 142 8.25 -17.81 17.22
CA ALA A 142 8.01 -18.99 18.08
C ALA A 142 9.05 -19.00 19.19
N THR A 143 9.08 -17.91 19.97
CA THR A 143 10.23 -17.60 20.86
C THR A 143 9.85 -17.56 22.33
N ASN A 144 8.57 -17.52 22.66
CA ASN A 144 8.15 -17.42 24.04
C ASN A 144 8.44 -18.74 24.79
N VAL A 145 9.21 -18.61 25.87
CA VAL A 145 9.69 -19.73 26.70
C VAL A 145 8.58 -20.55 27.37
N ASN A 146 7.36 -20.02 27.43
CA ASN A 146 6.21 -20.73 27.99
C ASN A 146 5.61 -21.76 27.00
N TYR A 147 6.04 -21.74 25.74
CA TYR A 147 5.66 -22.70 24.72
C TYR A 147 6.87 -23.51 24.25
N SER A 148 6.65 -24.79 23.96
CA SER A 148 7.63 -25.63 23.26
C SER A 148 7.14 -25.85 21.83
N TRP A 149 7.50 -24.92 20.94
CA TRP A 149 7.02 -24.90 19.55
C TRP A 149 7.71 -25.91 18.63
N SER A 150 6.99 -26.36 17.60
CA SER A 150 7.58 -26.93 16.40
C SER A 150 8.40 -25.88 15.63
N GLY A 151 9.45 -26.30 14.92
CA GLY A 151 10.43 -25.37 14.34
C GLY A 151 9.97 -24.54 13.12
N ALA A 152 8.75 -24.72 12.62
CA ALA A 152 8.22 -23.98 11.47
C ALA A 152 6.69 -23.82 11.55
N SER A 153 6.15 -22.83 10.82
CA SER A 153 4.71 -22.61 10.72
C SER A 153 4.01 -23.75 9.95
N PRO A 154 2.85 -24.27 10.42
CA PRO A 154 2.15 -23.89 11.64
C PRO A 154 2.95 -24.26 12.90
N TYR A 155 3.17 -23.27 13.77
CA TYR A 155 3.90 -23.47 15.01
C TYR A 155 2.97 -24.20 15.97
N THR A 156 3.34 -25.40 16.41
CA THR A 156 2.51 -26.23 17.29
C THR A 156 3.17 -26.37 18.65
N ALA A 157 2.42 -26.11 19.72
CA ALA A 157 2.87 -26.30 21.09
C ALA A 157 1.78 -26.97 21.94
N CYS A 158 2.20 -27.88 22.82
CA CYS A 158 1.37 -28.32 23.94
C CYS A 158 1.45 -27.25 25.03
N LEU A 159 0.33 -26.95 25.69
CA LEU A 159 0.30 -25.94 26.75
C LEU A 159 0.79 -26.53 28.09
N PRO A 160 1.88 -26.00 28.71
CA PRO A 160 2.11 -26.16 30.15
C PRO A 160 1.67 -24.92 30.96
N ALA A 161 1.46 -23.74 30.36
CA ALA A 161 1.16 -22.50 31.08
C ALA A 161 0.26 -21.53 30.30
N THR A 162 -0.64 -20.83 31.01
CA THR A 162 -1.70 -19.95 30.50
C THR A 162 -1.25 -18.50 30.23
N THR A 163 0.06 -18.23 30.15
CA THR A 163 0.60 -16.86 30.07
C THR A 163 1.69 -16.77 29.00
N GLY A 164 1.70 -15.67 28.23
CA GLY A 164 2.75 -15.35 27.26
C GLY A 164 2.22 -14.94 25.89
N SER A 165 2.82 -13.93 25.27
CA SER A 165 2.53 -13.46 23.90
C SER A 165 3.60 -13.93 22.92
N GLU A 166 3.22 -14.18 21.68
CA GLU A 166 4.12 -14.22 20.53
C GLU A 166 4.03 -12.88 19.78
N THR A 167 4.82 -12.77 18.71
CA THR A 167 4.88 -11.60 17.86
C THR A 167 4.62 -12.00 16.41
N VAL A 168 3.70 -11.30 15.76
CA VAL A 168 3.46 -11.38 14.33
C VAL A 168 4.03 -10.12 13.69
N THR A 169 4.85 -10.29 12.68
CA THR A 169 5.58 -9.21 12.02
C THR A 169 5.21 -9.15 10.56
N ILE A 170 4.85 -7.98 10.07
CA ILE A 170 4.69 -7.69 8.65
C ILE A 170 5.88 -6.86 8.22
N THR A 171 6.62 -7.37 7.25
CA THR A 171 7.75 -6.66 6.65
C THR A 171 7.36 -6.20 5.26
N ILE A 172 7.40 -4.89 5.05
CA ILE A 172 7.16 -4.27 3.76
C ILE A 172 8.51 -3.82 3.21
N THR A 173 8.84 -4.23 2.00
CA THR A 173 10.07 -3.83 1.29
C THR A 173 9.68 -3.00 0.08
N GLU A 174 10.23 -1.80 -0.04
CA GLU A 174 9.99 -0.90 -1.17
C GLU A 174 11.34 -0.30 -1.57
N ASP A 175 11.70 0.88 -1.08
CA ASP A 175 12.96 1.54 -1.47
C ASP A 175 13.67 2.20 -0.27
N ALA A 176 15.00 2.15 -0.29
CA ALA A 176 15.86 2.71 0.76
C ALA A 176 15.91 4.25 0.74
N ASN A 177 15.71 4.84 -0.44
CA ASN A 177 15.71 6.28 -0.66
C ASN A 177 14.36 6.91 -0.36
N LEU A 178 13.28 6.13 -0.23
CA LEU A 178 11.97 6.64 0.16
C LEU A 178 11.97 7.14 1.62
N PRO A 179 11.79 8.45 1.87
CA PRO A 179 11.73 9.00 3.22
C PRO A 179 10.60 8.39 4.04
N VAL A 180 10.90 8.17 5.31
CA VAL A 180 9.98 7.63 6.32
C VAL A 180 8.63 8.37 6.38
N ALA A 181 8.61 9.68 6.11
CA ALA A 181 7.38 10.49 6.13
C ALA A 181 6.39 10.15 5.01
N TYR A 182 6.86 9.56 3.91
CA TYR A 182 6.04 9.21 2.74
C TYR A 182 5.65 7.73 2.71
N ARG A 183 6.24 6.91 3.60
CA ARG A 183 5.91 5.48 3.72
C ARG A 183 4.50 5.32 4.28
N SER A 184 3.61 4.87 3.42
CA SER A 184 2.22 4.59 3.79
C SER A 184 1.66 3.46 2.95
N TYR A 185 0.91 2.54 3.57
CA TYR A 185 0.53 1.29 2.93
C TYR A 185 -0.93 0.92 3.19
N ALA A 186 -1.64 0.47 2.15
CA ALA A 186 -2.95 -0.13 2.28
C ALA A 186 -2.83 -1.66 2.26
N LEU A 187 -3.35 -2.31 3.29
CA LEU A 187 -3.43 -3.77 3.42
C LEU A 187 -4.47 -4.15 4.48
N LEU A 188 -4.97 -5.38 4.40
CA LEU A 188 -5.81 -5.99 5.42
C LEU A 188 -5.01 -7.05 6.16
N ILE A 189 -5.15 -7.07 7.48
CA ILE A 189 -4.61 -8.14 8.33
C ILE A 189 -5.79 -8.79 9.03
N ASN A 190 -5.98 -10.08 8.76
CA ASN A 190 -7.05 -10.87 9.35
C ASN A 190 -6.47 -11.85 10.37
N GLN A 191 -7.09 -11.93 11.54
CA GLN A 191 -6.86 -12.97 12.54
C GLN A 191 -8.09 -13.85 12.68
N THR A 192 -7.96 -15.11 12.30
CA THR A 192 -8.98 -16.14 12.56
C THR A 192 -8.55 -17.03 13.73
N VAL A 193 -9.45 -17.25 14.68
CA VAL A 193 -9.27 -18.22 15.76
C VAL A 193 -10.32 -19.30 15.62
N GLU A 194 -9.90 -20.57 15.61
CA GLU A 194 -10.80 -21.70 15.41
C GLU A 194 -10.34 -22.93 16.19
N ASN A 195 -11.27 -23.85 16.44
CA ASN A 195 -10.89 -25.20 16.87
C ASN A 195 -10.56 -26.06 15.65
N VAL A 196 -9.60 -26.98 15.80
CA VAL A 196 -9.22 -27.95 14.77
C VAL A 196 -9.31 -29.37 15.33
N LEU A 197 -9.47 -30.35 14.45
CA LEU A 197 -9.58 -31.75 14.85
C LEU A 197 -8.27 -32.27 15.45
N ALA A 198 -8.33 -32.98 16.58
CA ALA A 198 -7.13 -33.57 17.19
C ALA A 198 -6.45 -34.63 16.32
N ALA A 199 -7.22 -35.30 15.46
CA ALA A 199 -6.70 -36.28 14.50
C ALA A 199 -6.07 -35.61 13.25
N ASP A 200 -6.42 -34.35 12.99
CA ASP A 200 -5.94 -33.57 11.85
C ASP A 200 -5.99 -32.08 12.18
N LEU A 201 -4.84 -31.54 12.57
CA LEU A 201 -4.69 -30.14 12.98
C LEU A 201 -4.88 -29.13 11.83
N THR A 202 -5.12 -29.61 10.60
CA THR A 202 -5.42 -28.75 9.46
C THR A 202 -6.91 -28.51 9.25
N THR A 203 -7.77 -29.42 9.72
CA THR A 203 -9.21 -29.38 9.48
C THR A 203 -9.95 -28.64 10.61
N PRO A 204 -10.73 -27.58 10.30
CA PRO A 204 -11.59 -26.91 11.28
C PRO A 204 -12.61 -27.85 11.92
N ASP A 205 -12.79 -27.74 13.23
CA ASP A 205 -13.80 -28.44 14.02
C ASP A 205 -14.95 -27.48 14.37
N GLY A 206 -15.70 -27.10 13.33
CA GLY A 206 -16.81 -26.16 13.42
C GLY A 206 -16.51 -24.80 12.79
N ALA A 207 -17.28 -23.78 13.18
CA ALA A 207 -17.09 -22.41 12.74
C ALA A 207 -15.94 -21.73 13.50
N ALA A 208 -15.40 -20.65 12.92
CA ALA A 208 -14.44 -19.80 13.60
C ALA A 208 -15.02 -19.26 14.92
N ILE A 209 -14.20 -19.27 15.97
CA ILE A 209 -14.52 -18.75 17.29
C ILE A 209 -14.51 -17.21 17.26
N SER A 210 -13.53 -16.63 16.59
CA SER A 210 -13.43 -15.20 16.38
C SER A 210 -12.72 -14.90 15.07
N ASP A 211 -13.11 -13.79 14.47
CA ASP A 211 -12.49 -13.25 13.27
C ASP A 211 -12.28 -11.75 13.49
N THR A 212 -11.04 -11.29 13.40
CA THR A 212 -10.66 -9.90 13.70
C THR A 212 -9.89 -9.31 12.54
N ASP A 213 -10.41 -8.21 12.01
CA ASP A 213 -9.83 -7.50 10.88
C ASP A 213 -9.18 -6.20 11.33
N TRP A 214 -7.94 -5.99 10.87
CA TRP A 214 -7.26 -4.70 10.89
C TRP A 214 -7.08 -4.24 9.45
N ASP A 215 -8.04 -3.45 8.98
CA ASP A 215 -8.10 -2.97 7.62
C ASP A 215 -7.49 -1.57 7.48
N TYR A 216 -6.42 -1.47 6.71
CA TYR A 216 -5.80 -0.21 6.32
C TYR A 216 -6.19 0.09 4.89
N THR A 217 -7.24 0.88 4.74
CA THR A 217 -7.82 1.19 3.44
C THR A 217 -6.94 2.09 2.59
N VAL A 218 -7.18 2.16 1.28
CA VAL A 218 -6.49 3.09 0.37
C VAL A 218 -6.69 4.54 0.83
N ALA A 219 -7.87 4.87 1.36
CA ALA A 219 -8.16 6.18 1.95
C ALA A 219 -7.50 6.41 3.33
N SER A 220 -7.20 5.33 4.07
CA SER A 220 -6.75 5.38 5.47
C SER A 220 -5.47 4.56 5.68
N LYS A 221 -4.51 4.70 4.75
CA LYS A 221 -3.27 3.91 4.72
C LYS A 221 -2.57 3.89 6.08
N LEU A 222 -1.99 2.75 6.42
CA LEU A 222 -1.07 2.60 7.54
C LEU A 222 0.14 3.51 7.32
N LYS A 223 0.40 4.46 8.23
CA LYS A 223 1.51 5.42 8.14
C LYS A 223 2.50 5.26 9.27
N THR A 224 3.72 5.72 9.05
CA THR A 224 4.70 5.99 10.10
C THR A 224 4.09 6.76 11.29
N GLY A 225 4.27 6.26 12.50
CA GLY A 225 3.85 6.97 13.73
C GLY A 225 2.36 6.89 14.03
N HIS A 226 1.57 6.13 13.26
CA HIS A 226 0.23 5.74 13.68
C HIS A 226 0.32 4.79 14.89
N ALA A 227 0.12 5.32 16.10
CA ALA A 227 -0.44 4.50 17.17
C ALA A 227 -1.91 4.26 16.82
N LEU A 228 -2.37 3.01 16.77
CA LEU A 228 -3.80 2.76 16.66
C LEU A 228 -4.50 3.32 17.90
N LEU A 229 -5.05 4.53 17.74
CA LEU A 229 -6.05 5.10 18.62
C LEU A 229 -7.37 4.38 18.35
N THR A 230 -7.49 3.14 18.82
CA THR A 230 -8.63 2.62 19.58
C THR A 230 -8.58 1.09 19.67
N ALA A 231 -8.57 0.60 20.92
CA ALA A 231 -9.00 -0.73 21.36
C ALA A 231 -8.13 -2.00 21.17
N ASN A 232 -6.82 -1.93 20.84
CA ASN A 232 -5.94 -3.09 21.08
C ASN A 232 -4.51 -2.63 21.45
N PRO A 233 -3.88 -3.14 22.53
CA PRO A 233 -2.65 -2.56 23.05
C PRO A 233 -1.45 -2.94 22.17
N THR A 234 -0.65 -1.93 21.83
CA THR A 234 0.77 -2.03 21.42
C THR A 234 1.11 -2.62 20.03
N HIS A 235 0.42 -2.19 18.97
CA HIS A 235 1.05 -2.22 17.65
C HIS A 235 2.18 -1.19 17.62
N THR A 236 3.41 -1.64 17.40
CA THR A 236 4.57 -0.76 17.31
C THR A 236 5.12 -0.82 15.89
N TRP A 237 5.23 0.35 15.29
CA TRP A 237 5.92 0.54 14.02
C TRP A 237 7.31 1.04 14.34
N THR A 238 8.33 0.33 13.83
CA THR A 238 9.71 0.81 13.91
C THR A 238 10.05 1.37 12.54
N PRO A 239 10.12 2.70 12.37
CA PRO A 239 10.77 3.26 11.20
C PRO A 239 12.18 2.70 11.16
N ASN A 240 12.57 2.14 10.03
CA ASN A 240 13.99 2.09 9.76
C ASN A 240 14.38 3.44 9.15
N ASP A 241 15.55 3.96 9.55
CA ASP A 241 16.06 5.24 9.07
C ASP A 241 16.28 5.23 7.54
N ILE A 242 16.37 6.43 6.93
CA ILE A 242 16.76 6.59 5.52
C ILE A 242 18.02 5.73 5.24
N GLY A 243 18.01 4.98 4.14
CA GLY A 243 19.05 4.00 3.80
C GLY A 243 18.66 2.54 4.05
N THR A 244 17.41 2.28 4.43
CA THR A 244 16.88 0.92 4.55
C THR A 244 15.55 0.78 3.79
N ALA A 245 15.47 -0.20 2.89
CA ALA A 245 14.28 -0.40 2.04
C ALA A 245 13.08 -1.02 2.76
N THR A 246 13.19 -1.28 4.06
CA THR A 246 12.21 -2.08 4.81
C THR A 246 11.47 -1.27 5.86
N SER A 247 10.19 -1.55 6.00
CA SER A 247 9.30 -1.06 7.06
C SER A 247 8.72 -2.25 7.81
N THR A 248 8.79 -2.23 9.14
CA THR A 248 8.37 -3.35 9.98
C THR A 248 7.17 -2.97 10.84
N TYR A 249 6.11 -3.76 10.75
CA TYR A 249 4.89 -3.60 11.53
C TYR A 249 4.69 -4.80 12.45
N THR A 250 4.62 -4.55 13.75
CA THR A 250 4.65 -5.60 14.78
C THR A 250 3.32 -5.68 15.52
N ILE A 251 2.77 -6.89 15.60
CA ILE A 251 1.51 -7.25 16.25
C ILE A 251 1.82 -8.24 17.37
N PRO A 252 1.81 -7.83 18.65
CA PRO A 252 1.88 -8.78 19.74
C PRO A 252 0.58 -9.60 19.76
N THR A 253 0.71 -10.92 19.86
CA THR A 253 -0.47 -11.77 20.06
C THR A 253 -0.96 -11.62 21.50
N PRO A 254 -2.27 -11.75 21.77
CA PRO A 254 -2.71 -12.08 23.11
C PRO A 254 -2.12 -13.43 23.53
N ALA A 255 -2.31 -13.82 24.80
CA ALA A 255 -1.96 -15.16 25.23
C ALA A 255 -2.68 -16.20 24.38
N LEU A 256 -1.90 -17.06 23.72
CA LEU A 256 -2.45 -18.12 22.87
C LEU A 256 -2.89 -19.26 23.78
N VAL A 257 -4.20 -19.52 23.81
CA VAL A 257 -4.83 -20.45 24.75
C VAL A 257 -5.62 -21.52 24.01
N VAL A 258 -5.82 -22.64 24.70
CA VAL A 258 -6.78 -23.65 24.28
C VAL A 258 -8.19 -23.12 24.53
N VAL A 259 -9.06 -23.19 23.53
CA VAL A 259 -10.46 -22.77 23.61
C VAL A 259 -11.35 -24.00 23.45
N ASN A 260 -12.41 -24.09 24.27
CA ASN A 260 -13.37 -25.21 24.28
C ASN A 260 -12.73 -26.60 24.52
N ASP A 261 -11.61 -26.66 25.24
CA ASP A 261 -10.85 -27.89 25.52
C ASP A 261 -10.44 -28.69 24.27
N LYS A 262 -10.28 -28.02 23.13
CA LYS A 262 -9.91 -28.60 21.84
C LYS A 262 -8.64 -27.94 21.29
N PRO A 263 -7.87 -28.61 20.42
CA PRO A 263 -6.81 -27.94 19.67
C PRO A 263 -7.31 -26.63 19.06
N THR A 264 -6.58 -25.55 19.27
CA THR A 264 -6.97 -24.20 18.81
C THR A 264 -5.93 -23.68 17.86
N ARG A 265 -6.36 -23.24 16.68
CA ARG A 265 -5.52 -22.60 15.67
C ARG A 265 -5.80 -21.11 15.64
N TYR A 266 -4.72 -20.32 15.65
CA TYR A 266 -4.70 -18.89 15.43
C TYR A 266 -4.01 -18.64 14.11
N THR A 267 -4.75 -18.21 13.09
CA THR A 267 -4.23 -17.91 11.76
C THR A 267 -4.19 -16.41 11.57
N TYR A 268 -3.06 -15.89 11.12
CA TYR A 268 -2.90 -14.49 10.71
C TYR A 268 -2.61 -14.45 9.23
N THR A 269 -3.37 -13.65 8.48
CA THR A 269 -3.26 -13.55 7.03
C THR A 269 -3.15 -12.09 6.62
N ILE A 270 -2.23 -11.79 5.71
CA ILE A 270 -2.18 -10.51 4.99
C ILE A 270 -2.91 -10.65 3.67
N SER A 271 -3.78 -9.68 3.39
CA SER A 271 -4.67 -9.63 2.23
C SER A 271 -4.72 -8.21 1.69
N PRO A 272 -5.20 -7.99 0.45
CA PRO A 272 -5.42 -6.64 -0.05
C PRO A 272 -6.39 -5.88 0.86
N ALA A 273 -6.22 -4.57 0.98
CA ALA A 273 -7.16 -3.71 1.70
C ALA A 273 -8.59 -3.88 1.15
N SER A 274 -9.62 -3.69 1.98
CA SER A 274 -11.00 -3.96 1.56
C SER A 274 -11.50 -3.08 0.41
N ASP A 275 -10.98 -1.86 0.28
CA ASP A 275 -11.23 -0.91 -0.81
C ASP A 275 -10.08 -0.89 -1.83
N GLY A 276 -9.10 -1.78 -1.67
CA GLY A 276 -7.92 -1.88 -2.52
C GLY A 276 -8.19 -2.63 -3.82
N PRO A 277 -7.30 -2.48 -4.82
CA PRO A 277 -7.31 -3.32 -6.00
C PRO A 277 -7.05 -4.79 -5.64
N VAL A 278 -7.52 -5.69 -6.49
CA VAL A 278 -7.18 -7.11 -6.37
C VAL A 278 -5.68 -7.27 -6.61
N GLY A 279 -4.97 -7.98 -5.74
CA GLY A 279 -3.62 -8.46 -6.05
C GLY A 279 -2.52 -8.09 -5.06
N GLY A 280 -2.74 -7.15 -4.12
CA GLY A 280 -1.87 -7.03 -2.96
C GLY A 280 -1.82 -5.67 -2.27
N ILE A 281 -0.61 -5.24 -1.90
CA ILE A 281 -0.35 -4.03 -1.11
C ILE A 281 -0.35 -2.78 -2.01
N VAL A 282 -0.85 -1.66 -1.48
CA VAL A 282 -0.78 -0.37 -2.17
C VAL A 282 0.11 0.58 -1.38
N SER A 283 1.20 1.06 -1.97
CA SER A 283 1.99 2.15 -1.40
C SER A 283 1.36 3.51 -1.69
N GLY A 284 1.57 4.48 -0.80
CA GLY A 284 1.17 5.87 -1.00
C GLY A 284 1.83 6.51 -2.23
N ILE A 285 3.12 6.24 -2.47
CA ILE A 285 3.82 6.77 -3.64
C ILE A 285 3.35 6.08 -4.92
N SER A 286 3.16 4.76 -4.88
CA SER A 286 2.63 4.05 -6.05
C SER A 286 1.22 4.50 -6.40
N ASN A 287 0.35 4.67 -5.40
CA ASN A 287 -1.01 5.18 -5.64
C ASN A 287 -0.99 6.60 -6.22
N LYS A 288 -0.07 7.47 -5.79
CA LYS A 288 0.14 8.77 -6.43
C LYS A 288 0.62 8.60 -7.87
N SER A 289 1.49 7.61 -8.11
CA SER A 289 2.07 7.31 -9.43
C SER A 289 1.06 6.73 -10.43
N ASP A 290 -0.02 6.11 -9.95
CA ASP A 290 -1.17 5.65 -10.73
C ASP A 290 -2.07 6.81 -11.22
N TYR A 291 -1.48 7.98 -11.52
CA TYR A 291 -2.20 9.15 -11.99
C TYR A 291 -2.98 8.84 -13.28
N GLY A 292 -4.27 9.21 -13.29
CA GLY A 292 -5.14 9.00 -14.45
C GLY A 292 -5.45 7.54 -14.79
N VAL A 293 -5.01 6.59 -13.95
CA VAL A 293 -5.24 5.15 -14.13
C VAL A 293 -5.84 4.52 -12.86
N ALA A 294 -6.19 3.23 -12.94
CA ALA A 294 -6.67 2.50 -11.77
C ALA A 294 -5.53 2.26 -10.79
N VAL A 295 -5.83 2.32 -9.49
CA VAL A 295 -4.86 2.03 -8.42
C VAL A 295 -4.27 0.63 -8.61
N THR A 296 -2.94 0.54 -8.60
CA THR A 296 -2.20 -0.70 -8.77
C THR A 296 -1.92 -1.33 -7.41
N GLY A 297 -2.27 -2.62 -7.27
CA GLY A 297 -1.89 -3.44 -6.13
C GLY A 297 -0.65 -4.26 -6.47
N TYR A 298 0.38 -4.18 -5.63
CA TYR A 298 1.64 -4.90 -5.82
C TYR A 298 1.62 -6.21 -5.04
N PRO A 299 2.24 -7.27 -5.57
CA PRO A 299 2.10 -8.61 -5.02
C PRO A 299 2.61 -8.71 -3.57
N PHE A 300 1.93 -9.52 -2.78
CA PHE A 300 2.54 -10.05 -1.56
C PHE A 300 3.69 -10.98 -1.89
N GLY A 301 4.69 -11.02 -1.00
CA GLY A 301 5.80 -11.96 -1.13
C GLY A 301 5.40 -13.40 -0.80
N ALA A 302 6.40 -14.26 -0.66
CA ALA A 302 6.20 -15.72 -0.58
C ALA A 302 5.37 -16.21 0.63
N THR A 303 5.21 -15.40 1.68
CA THR A 303 4.46 -15.76 2.88
C THR A 303 3.36 -14.75 3.14
N THR A 304 2.12 -15.19 2.99
CA THR A 304 0.90 -14.39 3.22
C THR A 304 0.09 -14.83 4.43
N SER A 305 0.43 -15.97 5.03
CA SER A 305 -0.25 -16.49 6.21
C SER A 305 0.73 -17.19 7.14
N ILE A 306 0.46 -17.10 8.43
CA ILE A 306 1.12 -17.87 9.49
C ILE A 306 0.05 -18.46 10.42
N ALA A 307 0.37 -19.58 11.05
CA ALA A 307 -0.51 -20.16 12.06
C ALA A 307 0.24 -20.60 13.32
N TYR A 308 -0.45 -20.47 14.44
CA TYR A 308 -0.10 -21.06 15.73
C TYR A 308 -1.17 -22.06 16.14
N ILE A 309 -0.76 -23.23 16.60
CA ILE A 309 -1.65 -24.29 17.06
C ILE A 309 -1.30 -24.62 18.50
N VAL A 310 -2.27 -24.44 19.38
CA VAL A 310 -2.14 -24.71 20.81
C VAL A 310 -2.93 -25.98 21.12
N LEU A 311 -2.25 -26.98 21.65
CA LEU A 311 -2.85 -28.28 22.00
C LEU A 311 -3.21 -28.34 23.49
N PRO A 312 -4.34 -28.97 23.85
CA PRO A 312 -4.65 -29.27 25.25
C PRO A 312 -3.58 -30.15 25.88
N ALA A 313 -3.39 -30.00 27.19
CA ALA A 313 -2.46 -30.84 27.94
C ALA A 313 -2.94 -32.30 27.86
N PRO A 314 -2.06 -33.25 27.44
CA PRO A 314 -2.45 -34.65 27.37
C PRO A 314 -2.72 -35.18 28.78
N THR A 315 -3.83 -35.89 28.96
CA THR A 315 -4.09 -36.66 30.17
C THR A 315 -3.66 -38.10 29.95
N THR A 316 -2.75 -38.59 30.80
CA THR A 316 -2.32 -39.99 30.72
C THR A 316 -3.36 -40.85 31.43
N GLY A 317 -3.87 -41.87 30.73
CA GLY A 317 -4.81 -42.84 31.30
C GLY A 317 -4.18 -43.74 32.36
N PRO A 318 -4.99 -44.57 33.05
CA PRO A 318 -4.48 -45.49 34.05
C PRO A 318 -3.52 -46.52 33.43
N ILE A 319 -2.48 -46.90 34.20
CA ILE A 319 -1.60 -48.02 33.85
C ILE A 319 -2.32 -49.31 34.24
N TYR A 320 -2.52 -50.19 33.27
CA TYR A 320 -3.03 -51.54 33.52
C TYR A 320 -1.88 -52.50 33.78
N HIS A 321 -2.02 -53.35 34.79
CA HIS A 321 -1.08 -54.43 35.07
C HIS A 321 -1.81 -55.76 35.23
N ILE A 322 -1.09 -56.85 35.00
CA ILE A 322 -1.57 -58.20 35.34
C ILE A 322 -1.84 -58.23 36.85
N SER A 323 -3.06 -58.61 37.24
CA SER A 323 -3.40 -58.74 38.65
C SER A 323 -2.49 -59.75 39.35
N ASN A 324 -2.04 -59.42 40.56
CA ASN A 324 -1.33 -60.36 41.44
C ASN A 324 -2.18 -61.59 41.82
N THR A 325 -3.50 -61.54 41.57
CA THR A 325 -4.43 -62.66 41.78
C THR A 325 -4.72 -63.46 40.52
N TRP A 326 -3.98 -63.23 39.42
CA TRP A 326 -4.13 -64.07 38.23
C TRP A 326 -3.69 -65.50 38.59
N ALA A 327 -4.66 -66.42 38.62
CA ALA A 327 -4.43 -67.84 38.83
C ALA A 327 -3.58 -68.41 37.67
N TYR A 328 -2.43 -68.98 38.03
CA TYR A 328 -1.53 -69.72 37.14
C TYR A 328 -1.97 -71.18 36.98
#